data_AF-B7IHK6-F1
#
_entry.id   AF-B7IHK6-F1
#
_cell.length_a   1.000
_cell.length_b   1.000
_cell.length_c   1.000
_cell.angle_alpha   90.00
_cell.angle_beta   90.00
_cell.angle_gamma   90.00
#
_symmetry.space_group_name_H-M   'P 1'
#
loop_
_entity.id
_entity.type
_entity.pdbx_description
1 polymer ?
#
loop_
_entity_poly.entity_id
_entity_poly.type
_entity_poly.pdbx_seq_one_letter_code
_entity_poly.pdbx_strand_id
1 'polypeptide(L)'
;MSYIEAVIAIVLVFVAVTAVFTSIEYQQKMYSKILERELLQLYSEDLFWITIYNLPNTTPFDSFETSYSTKNAYVVKDYEKIEKEINCITFTFPSNKKVNIYYFQK
;
A
#
# COMPACT_ATOMS: atom_id res chain seq x y z
N MET A 1 -36.05 -39.55 14.46
CA MET A 1 -34.88 -38.70 14.71
C MET A 1 -34.53 -38.82 16.17
N SER A 2 -33.37 -39.40 16.48
CA SER A 2 -32.90 -39.55 17.85
C SER A 2 -32.45 -38.20 18.39
N TYR A 3 -32.67 -37.94 19.68
CA TYR A 3 -32.16 -36.75 20.38
C TYR A 3 -30.65 -36.54 20.13
N ILE A 4 -29.89 -37.63 20.06
CA ILE A 4 -28.45 -37.62 19.79
C ILE A 4 -28.14 -37.09 18.39
N GLU A 5 -28.93 -37.48 17.37
CA GLU A 5 -28.74 -37.00 15.99
C GLU A 5 -28.97 -35.48 15.89
N ALA A 6 -29.97 -34.96 16.62
CA ALA A 6 -30.24 -33.52 16.67
C ALA A 6 -29.09 -32.74 17.33
N VAL A 7 -28.51 -33.26 18.41
CA VAL A 7 -27.36 -32.62 19.09
C VAL A 7 -26.12 -32.59 18.19
N ILE A 8 -25.83 -33.70 17.50
CA ILE A 8 -24.69 -33.76 16.56
C ILE A 8 -24.88 -32.75 15.41
N ALA A 9 -26.10 -32.66 14.85
CA ALA A 9 -26.39 -31.71 13.78
C ALA A 9 -26.18 -30.25 14.23
N ILE A 10 -26.61 -29.88 15.44
CA ILE A 10 -26.43 -28.52 15.99
C ILE A 10 -24.93 -28.20 16.14
N VAL A 11 -24.14 -29.12 16.70
CA VAL A 11 -22.69 -28.92 16.87
C VAL A 11 -21.99 -28.71 15.52
N LEU A 12 -22.33 -29.53 14.51
CA LEU A 12 -21.76 -29.38 13.16
C LEU A 12 -22.11 -28.04 12.52
N VAL A 13 -23.34 -27.56 12.69
CA VAL A 13 -23.75 -26.24 12.20
C VAL A 13 -22.95 -25.13 12.90
N PHE A 14 -22.75 -25.20 14.21
CA PHE A 14 -21.95 -24.20 14.94
C PHE A 14 -20.49 -24.16 14.48
N VAL A 15 -19.88 -25.33 14.24
CA VAL A 15 -18.50 -25.42 13.73
C VAL A 15 -18.41 -24.84 12.31
N ALA A 16 -19.38 -25.17 11.44
CA ALA A 16 -19.42 -24.63 10.08
C ALA A 16 -19.60 -23.10 10.08
N VAL A 17 -20.51 -22.58 10.91
CA VAL A 17 -20.76 -21.14 11.04
C VAL A 17 -19.51 -20.41 11.52
N THR A 18 -18.87 -20.87 12.59
CA THR A 18 -17.66 -20.24 13.13
C THR A 18 -16.49 -20.23 12.14
N ALA A 19 -16.30 -21.32 11.37
CA ALA A 19 -15.30 -21.38 10.31
C ALA A 19 -15.57 -20.38 9.16
N VAL A 20 -16.84 -20.21 8.77
CA VAL A 20 -17.21 -19.26 7.71
C VAL A 20 -17.01 -17.81 8.17
N PHE A 21 -17.45 -17.46 9.38
CA PHE A 21 -17.30 -16.09 9.90
C PHE A 21 -15.84 -15.68 10.04
N THR A 22 -15.00 -16.56 10.59
CA THR A 22 -13.55 -16.30 10.70
C THR A 22 -12.87 -16.14 9.34
N SER A 23 -13.30 -16.91 8.33
CA SER A 23 -12.82 -16.78 6.96
C SER A 23 -13.19 -15.42 6.35
N ILE A 24 -14.44 -14.97 6.52
CA ILE A 24 -14.93 -13.68 6.02
C ILE A 24 -14.15 -12.53 6.66
N GLU A 25 -13.96 -12.54 7.99
CA GLU A 25 -13.18 -11.52 8.69
C GLU A 25 -11.72 -11.46 8.20
N TYR A 26 -11.12 -12.62 7.96
CA TYR A 26 -9.76 -12.70 7.42
C TYR A 26 -9.68 -12.10 6.02
N GLN A 27 -10.61 -12.46 5.14
CA GLN A 27 -10.71 -11.91 3.79
C GLN A 27 -10.91 -10.39 3.83
N GLN A 28 -11.81 -9.88 4.65
CA GLN A 28 -12.02 -8.44 4.82
C GLN A 28 -10.74 -7.72 5.24
N LYS A 29 -10.01 -8.25 6.24
CA LYS A 29 -8.73 -7.66 6.67
C LYS A 29 -7.69 -7.68 5.55
N MET A 30 -7.64 -8.75 4.75
CA MET A 30 -6.73 -8.84 3.61
C MET A 30 -7.09 -7.81 2.53
N TYR A 31 -8.37 -7.71 2.15
CA TYR A 31 -8.83 -6.72 1.16
C TYR A 31 -8.60 -5.28 1.62
N SER A 32 -8.87 -4.96 2.89
CA SER A 32 -8.59 -3.62 3.42
C SER A 32 -7.11 -3.26 3.33
N LYS A 33 -6.20 -4.22 3.58
CA LYS A 33 -4.75 -3.99 3.40
C LYS A 33 -4.35 -3.78 1.95
N ILE A 34 -4.95 -4.52 1.02
CA ILE A 34 -4.70 -4.35 -0.42
C ILE A 34 -5.19 -2.98 -0.88
N LEU A 35 -6.43 -2.64 -0.55
CA LEU A 35 -7.02 -1.34 -0.89
C LEU A 35 -6.18 -0.19 -0.37
N GLU A 36 -5.74 -0.27 0.89
CA GLU A 36 -4.88 0.75 1.49
C GLU A 36 -3.53 0.89 0.75
N ARG A 37 -2.94 -0.23 0.33
CA ARG A 37 -1.70 -0.22 -0.45
C ARG A 37 -1.90 0.40 -1.84
N GLU A 38 -2.97 0.04 -2.53
CA GLU A 38 -3.29 0.58 -3.86
C GLU A 38 -3.57 2.08 -3.80
N LEU A 39 -4.33 2.52 -2.79
CA LEU A 39 -4.56 3.95 -2.54
C LEU A 39 -3.24 4.69 -2.29
N LEU A 40 -2.37 4.18 -1.40
CA LEU A 40 -1.07 4.79 -1.15
C LEU A 40 -0.21 4.90 -2.41
N GLN A 41 -0.22 3.86 -3.25
CA GLN A 41 0.50 3.86 -4.52
C GLN A 41 -0.05 4.93 -5.46
N LEU A 42 -1.37 4.97 -5.66
CA LEU A 42 -2.04 5.95 -6.51
C LEU A 42 -1.76 7.38 -6.05
N TYR A 43 -1.91 7.66 -4.76
CA TYR A 43 -1.63 8.98 -4.21
C TYR A 43 -0.16 9.36 -4.32
N SER A 44 0.76 8.42 -4.14
CA SER A 44 2.19 8.70 -4.31
C SER A 44 2.55 9.05 -5.75
N GLU A 45 1.88 8.43 -6.73
CA GLU A 45 2.06 8.76 -8.14
C GLU A 45 1.50 10.15 -8.46
N ASP A 46 0.30 10.48 -7.98
CA ASP A 46 -0.29 11.82 -8.15
C ASP A 46 0.62 12.90 -7.55
N LEU A 47 1.09 12.69 -6.31
CA LEU A 47 2.03 13.59 -5.64
C LEU A 47 3.35 13.74 -6.36
N PHE A 48 3.86 12.65 -6.96
CA PHE A 48 5.06 12.69 -7.78
C PHE A 48 4.88 13.61 -9.00
N TRP A 49 3.79 13.43 -9.75
CA TRP A 49 3.51 14.26 -10.92
C TRP A 49 3.26 15.72 -10.53
N ILE A 50 2.49 15.96 -9.47
CA ILE A 50 2.26 17.31 -8.91
C ILE A 50 3.59 17.97 -8.56
N THR A 51 4.47 17.25 -7.88
CA THR A 51 5.77 17.75 -7.45
C THR A 51 6.71 18.06 -8.62
N ILE A 52 6.83 17.15 -9.59
CA ILE A 52 7.73 17.34 -10.73
C ILE A 52 7.25 18.46 -11.65
N TYR A 53 5.95 18.56 -11.88
CA TYR A 53 5.37 19.51 -12.84
C TYR A 53 4.80 20.77 -12.20
N ASN A 54 4.93 20.92 -10.88
CA ASN A 54 4.38 22.02 -10.10
C ASN A 54 2.87 22.26 -10.40
N LEU A 55 2.11 21.17 -10.45
CA LEU A 55 0.67 21.21 -10.70
C LEU A 55 -0.10 21.66 -9.44
N PRO A 56 -1.34 22.18 -9.59
CA PRO A 56 -2.20 22.40 -8.43
C PRO A 56 -2.42 21.09 -7.67
N ASN A 57 -2.31 21.14 -6.35
CA ASN A 57 -2.49 19.95 -5.51
C ASN A 57 -3.96 19.48 -5.57
N THR A 58 -4.20 18.35 -6.22
CA THR A 58 -5.53 17.71 -6.33
C THR A 58 -5.70 16.55 -5.35
N THR A 59 -4.72 16.30 -4.48
CA THR A 59 -4.80 15.19 -3.54
C THR A 59 -5.82 15.46 -2.43
N PRO A 60 -6.50 14.42 -1.94
CA PRO A 60 -7.47 14.54 -0.85
C PRO A 60 -6.83 14.68 0.54
N PHE A 61 -5.50 14.75 0.63
CA PHE A 61 -4.80 14.97 1.88
C PHE A 61 -4.40 16.44 1.99
N ASP A 62 -5.09 17.16 2.89
CA ASP A 62 -4.82 18.58 3.16
C ASP A 62 -3.42 18.83 3.74
N SER A 63 -2.76 17.80 4.27
CA SER A 63 -1.39 17.88 4.77
C SER A 63 -0.61 16.57 4.58
N PHE A 64 0.51 16.65 3.86
CA PHE A 64 1.55 15.64 3.80
C PHE A 64 2.90 16.34 3.95
N GLU A 65 3.83 15.69 4.63
CA GLU A 65 5.20 16.21 4.72
C GLU A 65 6.01 15.66 3.56
N THR A 66 6.58 16.57 2.77
CA THR A 66 7.54 16.24 1.71
C THR A 66 8.96 16.52 2.16
N SER A 67 9.86 15.56 1.98
CA SER A 67 11.29 15.82 2.05
C SER A 67 11.99 15.37 0.77
N TYR A 68 12.98 16.17 0.37
CA TYR A 68 13.77 15.96 -0.83
C TYR A 68 15.17 15.57 -0.40
N SER A 69 15.69 14.50 -0.96
CA SER A 69 17.09 14.10 -0.78
C SER A 69 17.66 13.64 -2.11
N THR A 70 18.92 13.95 -2.35
CA THR A 70 19.61 13.58 -3.57
C THR A 70 20.78 12.68 -3.23
N LYS A 71 20.93 11.59 -3.98
CA LYS A 71 21.96 10.57 -3.75
C LYS A 71 22.61 10.18 -5.07
N ASN A 72 23.93 10.03 -5.05
CA ASN A 72 24.64 9.47 -6.21
C ASN A 72 24.40 7.96 -6.25
N ALA A 73 24.06 7.46 -7.43
CA ALA A 73 23.92 6.04 -7.69
C ALA A 73 24.61 5.65 -8.99
N TYR A 74 25.08 4.42 -9.05
CA TYR A 74 25.71 3.88 -10.25
C TYR A 74 24.67 3.10 -11.04
N VAL A 75 24.43 3.52 -12.29
CA VAL A 75 23.61 2.77 -13.23
C VAL A 75 24.55 2.04 -14.18
N VAL A 76 24.39 0.74 -14.30
CA VAL A 76 25.11 -0.04 -15.30
C VAL A 76 24.35 0.11 -16.62
N LYS A 77 24.99 0.72 -17.62
CA LYS A 77 24.47 0.83 -18.97
C LYS A 77 25.58 0.39 -19.93
N ASP A 78 25.27 -0.52 -20.84
CA ASP A 78 26.22 -1.02 -21.84
C ASP A 78 27.54 -1.56 -21.23
N TYR A 79 27.45 -2.24 -20.07
CA TYR A 79 28.57 -2.74 -19.26
C TYR A 79 29.49 -1.67 -18.64
N GLU A 80 29.17 -0.39 -18.80
CA GLU A 80 29.85 0.72 -18.13
C GLU A 80 29.06 1.17 -16.89
N LYS A 81 29.79 1.47 -15.81
CA LYS A 81 29.22 2.10 -14.61
C LYS A 81 29.17 3.60 -14.83
N ILE A 82 27.97 4.14 -15.02
CA ILE A 82 27.75 5.57 -15.16
C ILE A 82 27.22 6.08 -13.82
N GLU A 83 27.94 7.01 -13.18
CA GLU A 83 27.45 7.71 -12.01
C GLU A 83 26.31 8.64 -12.44
N LYS A 84 25.15 8.47 -11.82
CA LYS A 84 23.97 9.31 -12.02
C LYS A 84 23.43 9.77 -10.68
N GLU A 85 22.97 11.00 -10.67
CA GLU A 85 22.27 11.57 -9.54
C GLU A 85 20.83 11.02 -9.51
N ILE A 86 20.45 10.38 -8.39
CA ILE A 86 19.08 9.94 -8.12
C ILE A 86 18.47 10.90 -7.11
N ASN A 87 17.37 11.51 -7.53
CA ASN A 87 16.51 12.28 -6.64
C ASN A 87 15.56 11.34 -5.91
N CYS A 88 15.37 11.59 -4.63
CA CYS A 88 14.47 10.84 -3.76
C CYS A 88 13.50 11.81 -3.09
N ILE A 89 12.21 11.63 -3.34
CA ILE A 89 11.15 12.35 -2.64
C ILE A 89 10.52 11.40 -1.64
N THR A 90 10.44 11.83 -0.39
CA THR A 90 9.74 11.11 0.67
C THR A 90 8.45 11.83 1.00
N PHE A 91 7.34 11.11 0.91
CA PHE A 91 6.02 11.56 1.34
C PHE A 91 5.66 10.87 2.67
N THR A 92 5.38 11.65 3.71
CA THR A 92 4.83 11.13 4.97
C THR A 92 3.35 11.48 5.04
N PHE A 93 2.50 10.44 5.04
CA PHE A 93 1.06 10.56 5.17
C PHE A 93 0.65 10.67 6.65
N PRO A 94 -0.55 11.25 6.96
CA PRO A 94 -1.05 11.41 8.34
C PRO A 94 -1.07 10.13 9.19
N SER A 95 -1.12 8.95 8.55
CA SER A 95 -1.04 7.65 9.20
C SER A 95 0.40 7.22 9.56
N ASN A 96 1.36 8.15 9.59
CA ASN A 96 2.81 7.89 9.73
C ASN A 96 3.40 6.92 8.70
N LYS A 97 2.71 6.73 7.57
CA LYS A 97 3.20 5.89 6.47
C LYS A 97 4.09 6.73 5.58
N LYS A 98 5.21 6.15 5.16
CA LYS A 98 6.22 6.82 4.33
C LYS A 98 6.33 6.13 2.99
N VAL A 99 6.30 6.92 1.92
CA VAL A 99 6.56 6.46 0.56
C VAL A 99 7.79 7.19 0.03
N ASN A 100 8.79 6.44 -0.40
CA ASN A 100 10.01 6.97 -0.99
C ASN A 100 9.96 6.73 -2.50
N ILE A 101 10.04 7.79 -3.29
CA ILE A 101 10.05 7.73 -4.75
C ILE A 101 11.43 8.13 -5.24
N TYR A 102 12.07 7.24 -6.00
CA TYR A 102 13.37 7.46 -6.60
C TYR A 102 13.19 7.73 -8.09
N TYR A 103 13.75 8.83 -8.59
CA TYR A 103 13.70 9.19 -10.00
C TYR A 103 15.02 9.79 -10.47
N PHE A 104 15.29 9.61 -11.76
CA PHE A 104 16.41 10.27 -12.42
C PHE A 104 15.90 11.58 -13.03
N GLN A 105 16.68 12.66 -12.87
CA GLN A 105 16.43 13.90 -13.59
C GLN A 105 16.74 13.67 -15.08
N LYS A 106 15.88 14.18 -15.96
CA LYS A 106 15.98 13.97 -17.41
C LYS A 106 17.08 14.83 -18.02
#